data_AF-A0A1X7HNW2-F1
#
_entry.id   AF-A0A1X7HNW2-F1
#
_cell.length_a   1.000
_cell.length_b   1.000
_cell.length_c   1.000
_cell.angle_alpha   90.00
_cell.angle_beta   90.00
_cell.angle_gamma   90.00
#
_symmetry.space_group_name_H-M   'P 1'
#
loop_
_entity.id
_entity.type
_entity.pdbx_description
1 polymer ?
#
loop_
_entity_poly.entity_id
_entity_poly.type
_entity_poly.pdbx_seq_one_letter_code
_entity_poly.pdbx_strand_id
1 'polypeptide(L)'
;MKKIPVFFRPYHKPKQLYDLICRCKSCGSFSALEDKVCPSCGKTALRPIEREAAVNVKRSMQTKRLFLLFITLVGVLLSDTFGQMMLCLATALILIVILWFVQRRFIASEISLKLDRLLQQEQMQLTRDIYHDWEIAFSHWDEDKQLTYELLRKLRPLIRNDTFRLQQLGLLHHFALRKDMELELEPLLLQHFDPLLVDYIGEIAKIKRELIKDDTFRYIIHYEPEILGLKNGQDILTGVTGVAVRMKRYVLTYPGLIRRYAYRLPKDRILRLHRMIQQYPNEPWDRVAEEVKRIVRDQYEWDPDFQDSAKRD
;
A
#
# COMPACT_ATOMS: atom_id res chain seq x y z
N MET A 1 1.67 25.22 16.64
CA MET A 1 1.54 25.69 15.24
C MET A 1 0.09 25.54 14.80
N LYS A 2 -0.45 26.47 13.99
CA LYS A 2 -1.81 26.39 13.47
C LYS A 2 -1.84 25.39 12.30
N LYS A 3 -2.67 24.36 12.39
CA LYS A 3 -2.82 23.34 11.35
C LYS A 3 -3.53 23.90 10.11
N ILE A 4 -3.11 23.46 8.94
CA ILE A 4 -3.63 23.93 7.64
C ILE A 4 -4.78 23.02 7.18
N PRO A 5 -5.97 23.56 6.87
CA PRO A 5 -7.02 22.77 6.25
C PRO A 5 -6.66 22.46 4.79
N VAL A 6 -6.70 21.17 4.42
CA VAL A 6 -6.37 20.71 3.06
C VAL A 6 -7.43 19.74 2.53
N PHE A 7 -7.37 19.46 1.22
CA PHE A 7 -8.17 18.44 0.56
C PHE A 7 -7.27 17.60 -0.36
N PHE A 8 -6.98 16.36 0.03
CA PHE A 8 -6.16 15.48 -0.79
C PHE A 8 -6.97 14.93 -1.97
N ARG A 9 -6.33 14.89 -3.14
CA ARG A 9 -6.89 14.17 -4.29
C ARG A 9 -7.12 12.68 -3.95
N PRO A 10 -8.08 12.00 -4.57
CA PRO A 10 -8.25 10.56 -4.38
C PRO A 10 -7.01 9.80 -4.85
N TYR A 11 -6.59 8.79 -4.10
CA TYR A 11 -5.46 7.93 -4.38
C TYR A 11 -5.93 6.61 -4.96
N HIS A 12 -5.54 6.34 -6.20
CA HIS A 12 -5.76 5.05 -6.83
C HIS A 12 -4.54 4.17 -6.62
N LYS A 13 -4.68 3.16 -5.75
CA LYS A 13 -3.63 2.16 -5.55
C LYS A 13 -3.40 1.41 -6.87
N PRO A 14 -2.17 1.40 -7.41
CA PRO A 14 -1.88 0.71 -8.66
C PRO A 14 -2.06 -0.80 -8.47
N LYS A 15 -2.48 -1.50 -9.53
CA LYS A 15 -2.55 -2.97 -9.51
C LYS A 15 -1.15 -3.55 -9.51
N GLN A 16 -0.25 -2.98 -10.31
CA GLN A 16 1.13 -3.40 -10.45
C GLN A 16 2.07 -2.20 -10.31
N LEU A 17 3.24 -2.38 -9.68
CA LEU A 17 4.16 -1.26 -9.41
C LEU A 17 4.68 -0.59 -10.68
N TYR A 18 4.84 -1.35 -11.75
CA TYR A 18 5.29 -0.83 -13.04
C TYR A 18 4.25 0.06 -13.74
N ASP A 19 2.98 0.03 -13.32
CA ASP A 19 1.93 0.93 -13.84
C ASP A 19 2.26 2.39 -13.53
N LEU A 20 3.01 2.61 -12.44
CA LEU A 20 3.47 3.94 -12.03
C LEU A 20 4.65 4.42 -12.85
N ILE A 21 5.39 3.53 -13.51
CA ILE A 21 6.68 3.87 -14.12
C ILE A 21 6.47 4.26 -15.59
N CYS A 22 6.82 5.50 -15.89
CA CYS A 22 6.91 6.02 -17.25
C CYS A 22 8.38 6.14 -17.69
N ARG A 23 8.64 5.97 -18.99
CA ARG A 23 9.92 6.24 -19.64
C ARG A 23 9.77 7.42 -20.59
N CYS A 24 10.69 8.36 -20.54
CA CYS A 24 10.73 9.48 -21.47
C CYS A 24 11.37 9.05 -22.79
N LYS A 25 10.69 9.30 -23.92
CA LYS A 25 11.24 8.97 -25.25
C LYS A 25 12.46 9.79 -25.65
N SER A 26 12.62 11.00 -25.10
CA SER A 26 13.67 11.93 -25.53
C SER A 26 14.99 11.69 -24.81
N CYS A 27 14.97 11.50 -23.50
CA CYS A 27 16.17 11.31 -22.68
C CYS A 27 16.32 9.88 -22.15
N GLY A 28 15.31 9.02 -22.30
CA GLY A 28 15.34 7.65 -21.80
C GLY A 28 15.19 7.52 -20.27
N SER A 29 15.06 8.62 -19.54
CA SER A 29 14.88 8.60 -18.07
C SER A 29 13.53 8.06 -17.66
N PHE A 30 13.51 7.42 -16.50
CA PHE A 30 12.30 6.97 -15.84
C PHE A 30 11.67 8.09 -15.02
N SER A 31 10.35 8.09 -14.90
CA SER A 31 9.65 8.93 -13.94
C SER A 31 8.36 8.26 -13.47
N ALA A 32 8.03 8.46 -12.21
CA ALA A 32 6.79 8.02 -11.58
C ALA A 32 5.83 9.18 -11.29
N LEU A 33 6.20 10.41 -11.64
CA LEU A 33 5.33 11.57 -11.57
C LEU A 33 4.41 11.56 -12.79
N GLU A 34 3.09 11.63 -12.56
CA GLU A 34 2.06 11.60 -13.62
C GLU A 34 2.02 12.86 -14.51
N ASP A 35 2.97 13.77 -14.33
CA ASP A 35 3.03 14.97 -15.15
C ASP A 35 3.31 14.59 -16.60
N LYS A 36 2.66 15.29 -17.55
CA LYS A 36 2.89 15.02 -18.97
C LYS A 36 4.31 15.38 -19.40
N VAL A 37 5.04 16.12 -18.57
CA VAL A 37 6.35 16.69 -18.82
C VAL A 37 7.40 15.85 -18.10
N CYS A 38 8.46 15.46 -18.83
CA CYS A 38 9.57 14.75 -18.22
C CYS A 38 10.34 15.69 -17.27
N PRO A 39 10.55 15.32 -15.99
CA PRO A 39 11.30 16.14 -15.05
C PRO A 39 12.74 16.38 -15.48
N SER A 40 13.38 15.40 -16.12
CA SER A 40 14.79 15.49 -16.50
C SER A 40 15.07 16.36 -17.73
N CYS A 41 14.13 16.45 -18.68
CA CYS A 41 14.36 17.16 -19.96
C CYS A 41 13.29 18.19 -20.35
N GLY A 42 12.23 18.34 -19.56
CA GLY A 42 11.14 19.29 -19.81
C GLY A 42 10.26 18.97 -21.03
N LYS A 43 10.46 17.82 -21.70
CA LYS A 43 9.69 17.46 -22.90
C LYS A 43 8.47 16.63 -22.57
N THR A 44 7.38 16.84 -23.30
CA THR A 44 6.14 16.06 -23.17
C THR A 44 6.24 14.72 -23.90
N ALA A 45 7.01 13.80 -23.32
CA ALA A 45 7.41 12.56 -24.00
C ALA A 45 7.36 11.31 -23.10
N LEU A 46 6.71 11.41 -21.94
CA LEU A 46 6.55 10.29 -21.01
C LEU A 46 5.55 9.25 -21.56
N ARG A 47 5.93 7.98 -21.50
CA ARG A 47 5.09 6.85 -21.89
C ARG A 47 5.19 5.74 -20.85
N PRO A 48 4.08 5.04 -20.53
CA PRO A 48 4.13 3.92 -19.61
C PRO A 48 5.03 2.82 -20.17
N ILE A 49 5.88 2.25 -19.32
CA ILE A 49 6.89 1.26 -19.70
C ILE A 49 6.26 0.00 -20.30
N GLU A 50 5.06 -0.37 -19.87
CA GLU A 50 4.30 -1.51 -20.41
C GLU A 50 4.08 -1.40 -21.93
N ARG A 51 3.81 -0.20 -22.43
CA ARG A 51 3.58 0.01 -23.87
C ARG A 51 4.85 -0.25 -24.67
N GLU A 52 6.01 0.05 -24.11
CA GLU A 52 7.30 -0.23 -24.75
C GLU A 52 7.57 -1.73 -24.78
N ALA A 53 7.36 -2.43 -23.66
CA ALA A 53 7.47 -3.89 -23.59
C ALA A 53 6.50 -4.57 -24.58
N ALA A 54 5.24 -4.12 -24.65
CA ALA A 54 4.23 -4.65 -25.57
C ALA A 54 4.61 -4.45 -27.05
N VAL A 55 5.14 -3.28 -27.42
CA VAL A 55 5.61 -3.02 -28.79
C VAL A 55 6.79 -3.94 -29.13
N ASN A 56 7.73 -4.12 -28.21
CA ASN A 56 8.89 -4.98 -28.43
C ASN A 56 8.51 -6.46 -28.57
N VAL A 57 7.58 -6.96 -27.74
CA VAL A 57 7.03 -8.31 -27.85
C VAL A 57 6.30 -8.49 -29.17
N LYS A 58 5.43 -7.53 -29.55
CA LYS A 58 4.69 -7.60 -30.82
C LYS A 58 5.64 -7.62 -32.03
N ARG A 59 6.70 -6.82 -32.02
CA ARG A 59 7.75 -6.84 -33.05
C ARG A 59 8.46 -8.18 -33.10
N SER A 60 8.89 -8.72 -31.94
CA SER A 60 9.52 -10.04 -31.87
C SER A 60 8.62 -11.15 -32.42
N MET A 61 7.33 -11.12 -32.10
CA MET A 61 6.33 -12.06 -32.64
C MET A 61 6.17 -11.94 -34.16
N GLN A 62 6.18 -10.72 -34.70
CA GLN A 62 6.16 -10.47 -36.15
C GLN A 62 7.41 -11.00 -36.84
N THR A 63 8.60 -10.78 -36.27
CA THR A 63 9.85 -11.31 -36.81
C THR A 63 9.85 -12.84 -36.83
N LYS A 64 9.36 -13.51 -35.78
CA LYS A 64 9.21 -14.97 -35.75
C LYS A 64 8.28 -15.49 -36.86
N ARG A 65 7.19 -14.77 -37.16
CA ARG A 65 6.28 -15.12 -38.27
C ARG A 65 6.93 -14.92 -39.64
N LEU A 66 7.65 -13.82 -39.83
CA LEU A 66 8.40 -13.55 -41.06
C LEU A 66 9.47 -14.61 -41.31
N PHE A 67 10.16 -15.04 -40.25
CA PHE A 67 11.17 -16.10 -40.34
C PHE A 67 10.54 -17.45 -40.73
N LEU A 68 9.38 -17.79 -40.16
CA LEU A 68 8.63 -18.99 -40.56
C LEU A 68 8.21 -18.90 -42.04
N LEU A 69 7.66 -17.76 -42.47
CA LEU A 69 7.30 -17.54 -43.88
C LEU A 69 8.51 -17.68 -44.81
N PHE A 70 9.66 -17.15 -44.41
CA PHE A 70 10.90 -17.28 -45.16
C PHE A 70 11.34 -18.74 -45.31
N ILE A 71 11.33 -19.52 -44.22
CA ILE A 71 11.64 -20.96 -44.27
C ILE A 71 10.68 -21.69 -45.22
N THR A 72 9.39 -21.34 -45.18
CA THR A 72 8.39 -21.98 -46.04
C THR A 72 8.58 -21.65 -47.51
N LEU A 73 8.99 -20.42 -47.82
CA LEU A 73 9.34 -20.00 -49.18
C LEU A 73 10.55 -20.78 -49.70
N VAL A 74 11.59 -20.91 -48.88
CA VAL A 74 12.80 -21.67 -49.22
C VAL A 74 12.48 -23.16 -49.42
N GLY A 75 11.65 -23.75 -48.55
CA GLY A 75 11.23 -25.15 -48.69
C GLY A 75 10.43 -25.43 -49.97
N VAL A 76 9.59 -24.48 -50.40
CA VAL A 76 8.86 -24.59 -51.67
C VAL A 76 9.79 -24.47 -52.87
N LEU A 77 10.79 -23.57 -52.83
CA LEU A 77 11.77 -23.42 -53.91
C LEU A 77 12.68 -24.64 -54.09
N LEU A 78 12.93 -25.39 -53.02
CA LEU A 78 13.74 -26.61 -53.03
C LEU A 78 12.95 -27.89 -53.33
N SER A 79 11.63 -27.81 -53.54
CA SER A 79 10.81 -29.00 -53.79
C SER A 79 10.76 -29.35 -55.27
N ASP A 80 11.13 -30.58 -55.61
CA ASP A 80 11.20 -31.06 -57.01
C ASP A 80 9.85 -31.60 -57.53
N THR A 81 8.91 -31.92 -56.65
CA THR A 81 7.63 -32.54 -57.03
C THR A 81 6.41 -31.77 -56.49
N PHE A 82 5.35 -31.71 -57.30
CA PHE A 82 4.08 -31.05 -56.94
C PHE A 82 3.48 -31.57 -55.62
N GLY A 83 3.64 -32.87 -55.34
CA GLY A 83 3.18 -33.48 -54.08
C GLY A 83 3.95 -32.98 -52.85
N GLN A 84 5.28 -32.87 -52.96
CA GLN A 84 6.12 -32.32 -51.88
C GLN A 84 5.81 -30.83 -51.65
N MET A 85 5.59 -30.07 -52.72
CA MET A 85 5.19 -28.66 -52.63
C MET A 85 3.89 -28.47 -51.84
N MET A 86 2.84 -29.25 -52.16
CA MET A 86 1.57 -29.22 -51.43
C MET A 86 1.71 -29.61 -49.95
N LEU A 87 2.51 -30.63 -49.64
CA LEU A 87 2.77 -31.05 -48.26
C LEU A 87 3.52 -29.97 -47.47
N CYS A 88 4.53 -29.33 -48.07
CA CYS A 88 5.25 -28.21 -47.45
C CYS A 88 4.32 -27.02 -47.17
N LEU A 89 3.41 -26.70 -48.09
CA LEU A 89 2.47 -25.59 -47.93
C LEU A 89 1.42 -25.89 -46.86
N ALA A 90 0.89 -27.12 -46.82
CA ALA A 90 -0.07 -27.54 -45.80
C ALA A 90 0.56 -27.55 -44.39
N THR A 91 1.77 -28.09 -44.24
CA THR A 91 2.50 -28.11 -42.97
C THR A 91 2.87 -26.70 -42.50
N ALA A 92 3.32 -25.83 -43.41
CA ALA A 92 3.56 -24.42 -43.16
C ALA A 92 2.33 -23.71 -42.58
N LEU A 93 1.17 -23.91 -43.22
CA LEU A 93 -0.08 -23.28 -42.83
C LEU A 93 -0.53 -23.74 -41.43
N ILE A 94 -0.42 -25.04 -41.15
CA ILE A 94 -0.70 -25.60 -39.82
C ILE A 94 0.22 -24.97 -38.76
N LEU A 95 1.53 -24.90 -39.04
CA LEU A 95 2.51 -24.30 -38.12
C LEU A 95 2.23 -22.81 -37.86
N ILE A 96 1.83 -22.04 -38.89
CA ILE A 96 1.44 -20.63 -38.74
C ILE A 96 0.22 -20.49 -37.82
N VAL A 97 -0.81 -21.32 -38.01
CA VAL A 97 -2.03 -21.28 -37.19
C VAL A 97 -1.72 -21.64 -35.73
N ILE A 98 -0.94 -22.70 -35.50
CA ILE A 98 -0.51 -23.10 -34.15
C ILE A 98 0.31 -21.99 -33.50
N LEU A 99 1.29 -21.43 -34.20
CA LEU A 99 2.13 -20.34 -33.71
C LEU A 99 1.28 -19.11 -33.35
N TRP A 100 0.31 -18.75 -34.20
CA TRP A 100 -0.60 -17.64 -33.96
C TRP A 100 -1.43 -17.84 -32.68
N PHE A 101 -1.97 -19.05 -32.48
CA PHE A 101 -2.74 -19.40 -31.30
C PHE A 101 -1.89 -19.35 -30.02
N VAL A 102 -0.71 -19.95 -30.04
CA VAL A 102 0.25 -19.92 -28.93
C VAL A 102 0.65 -18.49 -28.60
N GLN A 103 1.06 -17.69 -29.59
CA GLN A 103 1.45 -16.30 -29.37
C GLN A 103 0.32 -15.48 -28.76
N ARG A 104 -0.93 -15.65 -29.22
CA ARG A 104 -2.08 -14.91 -28.66
C ARG A 104 -2.33 -15.28 -27.20
N ARG A 105 -2.15 -16.55 -26.83
CA ARG A 105 -2.33 -17.02 -25.45
C ARG A 105 -1.21 -16.56 -24.52
N PHE A 106 0.03 -16.51 -25.00
CA PHE A 106 1.20 -16.20 -24.17
C PHE A 106 1.66 -14.74 -24.22
N ILE A 107 1.01 -13.86 -25.00
CA ILE A 107 1.44 -12.47 -25.16
C ILE A 107 1.53 -11.70 -23.83
N ALA A 108 0.55 -11.87 -22.94
CA ALA A 108 0.54 -11.19 -21.65
C ALA A 108 1.73 -11.63 -20.77
N SER A 109 2.05 -12.93 -20.77
CA SER A 109 3.18 -13.49 -20.03
C SER A 109 4.53 -13.06 -20.62
N GLU A 110 4.67 -13.06 -21.96
CA GLU A 110 5.89 -12.57 -22.61
C GLU A 110 6.13 -11.07 -22.34
N ILE A 111 5.07 -10.26 -22.24
CA ILE A 111 5.17 -8.84 -21.87
C ILE A 111 5.72 -8.68 -20.46
N SER A 112 5.16 -9.39 -19.47
CA SER A 112 5.65 -9.34 -18.09
C SER A 112 7.10 -9.80 -17.97
N LEU A 113 7.46 -10.92 -18.61
CA LEU A 113 8.86 -11.40 -18.62
C LEU A 113 9.83 -10.42 -19.28
N LYS A 114 9.42 -9.78 -20.38
CA LYS A 114 10.25 -8.80 -21.06
C LYS A 114 10.40 -7.53 -20.21
N LEU A 115 9.33 -7.12 -19.54
CA LEU A 115 9.33 -5.99 -18.62
C LEU A 115 10.26 -6.24 -17.43
N ASP A 116 10.17 -7.40 -16.80
CA ASP A 116 11.05 -7.78 -15.68
C ASP A 116 12.52 -7.74 -16.10
N ARG A 117 12.86 -8.25 -17.29
CA ARG A 117 14.23 -8.18 -17.82
C ARG A 117 14.70 -6.74 -18.05
N LEU A 118 13.83 -5.87 -18.60
CA LEU A 118 14.17 -4.46 -18.81
C LEU A 118 14.43 -3.76 -17.47
N LEU A 119 13.56 -3.98 -16.48
CA LEU A 119 13.68 -3.41 -15.14
C LEU A 119 14.93 -3.93 -14.42
N GLN A 120 15.28 -5.21 -14.57
CA GLN A 120 16.52 -5.77 -14.01
C GLN A 120 17.77 -5.21 -14.68
N GLN A 121 17.77 -5.07 -16.02
CA GLN A 121 18.90 -4.54 -16.77
C GLN A 121 19.18 -3.08 -16.43
N GLU A 122 18.13 -2.27 -16.26
CA GLU A 122 18.23 -0.83 -16.02
C GLU A 122 17.95 -0.45 -14.54
N GLN A 123 18.06 -1.40 -13.61
CA GLN A 123 17.68 -1.19 -12.20
C GLN A 123 18.39 -0.01 -11.54
N MET A 124 19.69 0.14 -11.80
CA MET A 124 20.49 1.24 -11.23
C MET A 124 20.04 2.60 -11.77
N GLN A 125 19.70 2.68 -13.06
CA GLN A 125 19.18 3.90 -13.66
C GLN A 125 17.78 4.21 -13.12
N LEU A 126 16.90 3.21 -13.07
CA LEU A 126 15.56 3.36 -12.50
C LEU A 126 15.60 3.89 -11.07
N THR A 127 16.49 3.34 -10.24
CA THR A 127 16.62 3.77 -8.85
C THR A 127 17.07 5.23 -8.77
N ARG A 128 18.08 5.61 -9.57
CA ARG A 128 18.57 6.99 -9.63
C ARG A 128 17.50 7.97 -10.10
N ASP A 129 16.76 7.61 -11.14
CA ASP A 129 15.72 8.45 -11.72
C ASP A 129 14.53 8.62 -10.76
N ILE A 130 14.15 7.57 -10.01
CA ILE A 130 13.13 7.66 -8.96
C ILE A 130 13.61 8.51 -7.77
N TYR A 131 14.90 8.45 -7.40
CA TYR A 131 15.45 9.36 -6.39
C TYR A 131 15.41 10.82 -6.87
N HIS A 132 15.67 11.06 -8.14
CA HIS A 132 15.54 12.39 -8.71
C HIS A 132 14.08 12.90 -8.70
N ASP A 133 13.10 12.05 -9.01
CA ASP A 133 11.68 12.40 -8.84
C ASP A 133 11.34 12.76 -7.38
N TRP A 134 11.96 12.08 -6.41
CA TRP A 134 11.80 12.42 -4.99
C TRP A 134 12.40 13.78 -4.65
N GLU A 135 13.60 14.11 -5.15
CA GLU A 135 14.20 15.44 -4.95
C GLU A 135 13.31 16.55 -5.51
N ILE A 136 12.71 16.33 -6.67
CA ILE A 136 11.77 17.26 -7.29
C ILE A 136 10.49 17.37 -6.48
N ALA A 137 9.92 16.26 -6.01
CA ALA A 137 8.75 16.31 -5.15
C ALA A 137 9.05 17.09 -3.85
N PHE A 138 10.25 16.93 -3.31
CA PHE A 138 10.68 17.57 -2.08
C PHE A 138 11.07 19.04 -2.26
N SER A 139 11.47 19.49 -3.45
CA SER A 139 11.78 20.91 -3.70
C SER A 139 10.56 21.82 -3.49
N HIS A 140 9.34 21.30 -3.65
CA HIS A 140 8.09 22.01 -3.38
C HIS A 140 7.71 22.10 -1.89
N TRP A 141 8.54 21.56 -0.98
CA TRP A 141 8.22 21.47 0.45
C TRP A 141 7.82 22.81 1.10
N ASP A 142 8.54 23.88 0.76
CA ASP A 142 8.29 25.21 1.31
C ASP A 142 7.19 25.97 0.57
N GLU A 143 6.98 25.67 -0.71
CA GLU A 143 6.01 26.34 -1.58
C GLU A 143 4.59 25.77 -1.39
N ASP A 144 4.44 24.45 -1.52
CA ASP A 144 3.16 23.75 -1.45
C ASP A 144 3.32 22.38 -0.79
N LYS A 145 3.15 22.38 0.53
CA LYS A 145 3.16 21.16 1.36
C LYS A 145 2.12 20.14 0.92
N GLN A 146 0.96 20.58 0.43
CA GLN A 146 -0.09 19.66 -0.01
C GLN A 146 0.37 18.91 -1.26
N LEU A 147 0.87 19.64 -2.26
CA LEU A 147 1.42 19.05 -3.47
C LEU A 147 2.56 18.08 -3.15
N THR A 148 3.53 18.50 -2.32
CA THR A 148 4.62 17.63 -1.88
C THR A 148 4.09 16.34 -1.25
N TYR A 149 3.10 16.42 -0.36
CA TYR A 149 2.51 15.21 0.24
C TYR A 149 1.86 14.31 -0.80
N GLU A 150 1.12 14.86 -1.76
CA GLU A 150 0.48 14.10 -2.83
C GLU A 150 1.50 13.40 -3.74
N LEU A 151 2.58 14.08 -4.13
CA LEU A 151 3.67 13.51 -4.92
C LEU A 151 4.39 12.40 -4.16
N LEU A 152 4.74 12.62 -2.89
CA LEU A 152 5.32 11.58 -2.04
C LEU A 152 4.35 10.40 -1.84
N ARG A 153 3.04 10.65 -1.73
CA ARG A 153 2.06 9.55 -1.62
C ARG A 153 2.07 8.66 -2.87
N LYS A 154 2.28 9.24 -4.06
CA LYS A 154 2.43 8.47 -5.31
C LYS A 154 3.73 7.68 -5.39
N LEU A 155 4.85 8.24 -4.91
CA LEU A 155 6.16 7.57 -4.92
C LEU A 155 6.28 6.46 -3.86
N ARG A 156 5.42 6.47 -2.84
CA ARG A 156 5.45 5.53 -1.70
C ARG A 156 5.53 4.04 -2.08
N PRO A 157 4.78 3.51 -3.07
CA PRO A 157 4.87 2.09 -3.41
C PRO A 157 6.24 1.69 -3.97
N LEU A 158 6.97 2.64 -4.56
CA LEU A 158 8.27 2.45 -5.20
C LEU A 158 9.43 2.61 -4.21
N ILE A 159 9.33 3.57 -3.28
CA ILE A 159 10.38 3.86 -2.29
C ILE A 159 9.99 3.33 -0.92
N ARG A 160 10.62 2.24 -0.49
CA ARG A 160 10.42 1.63 0.83
C ARG A 160 11.57 1.98 1.77
N ASN A 161 11.53 3.20 2.31
CA ASN A 161 12.52 3.70 3.26
C ASN A 161 11.84 4.42 4.43
N ASP A 162 12.35 4.23 5.65
CA ASP A 162 11.87 4.92 6.85
C ASP A 162 12.07 6.43 6.77
N THR A 163 13.16 6.91 6.18
CA THR A 163 13.37 8.37 5.95
C THR A 163 12.25 8.98 5.13
N PHE A 164 11.80 8.27 4.09
CA PHE A 164 10.71 8.71 3.23
C PHE A 164 9.38 8.76 3.99
N ARG A 165 9.10 7.74 4.80
CA ARG A 165 7.90 7.69 5.66
C ARG A 165 7.91 8.81 6.70
N LEU A 166 9.05 9.10 7.31
CA LEU A 166 9.23 10.21 8.25
C LEU A 166 8.92 11.57 7.60
N GLN A 167 9.38 11.80 6.38
CA GLN A 167 9.03 13.03 5.64
C GLN A 167 7.52 13.14 5.41
N GLN A 168 6.85 12.05 5.04
CA GLN A 168 5.40 12.03 4.88
C GLN A 168 4.66 12.30 6.19
N LEU A 169 5.12 11.72 7.31
CA LEU A 169 4.57 11.97 8.64
C LEU A 169 4.77 13.44 9.06
N GLY A 170 5.94 14.01 8.78
CA GLY A 170 6.23 15.42 9.00
C GLY A 170 5.25 16.35 8.27
N LEU A 171 4.91 16.04 7.01
CA LEU A 171 3.89 16.80 6.26
C LEU A 171 2.50 16.64 6.88
N LEU A 172 2.11 15.42 7.23
CA LEU A 172 0.81 15.14 7.85
C LEU A 172 0.59 15.91 9.15
N HIS A 173 1.65 16.14 9.93
CA HIS A 173 1.58 16.92 11.17
C HIS A 173 1.19 18.39 10.95
N HIS A 174 1.46 18.95 9.77
CA HIS A 174 1.08 20.32 9.43
C HIS A 174 -0.40 20.45 9.05
N PHE A 175 -1.05 19.36 8.68
CA PHE A 175 -2.42 19.37 8.19
C PHE A 175 -3.45 19.15 9.30
N ALA A 176 -4.60 19.81 9.16
CA ALA A 176 -5.77 19.54 9.98
C ALA A 176 -6.46 18.28 9.44
N LEU A 177 -6.07 17.11 9.99
CA LEU A 177 -6.60 15.82 9.59
C LEU A 177 -8.10 15.73 9.89
N ARG A 178 -8.85 15.17 8.94
CA ARG A 178 -10.30 14.98 9.06
C ARG A 178 -10.70 13.57 8.61
N LYS A 179 -11.90 13.15 9.00
CA LYS A 179 -12.41 11.79 8.74
C LYS A 179 -12.74 11.53 7.26
N ASP A 180 -13.14 12.57 6.53
CA ASP A 180 -13.43 12.56 5.09
C ASP A 180 -12.19 12.34 4.23
N MET A 181 -10.99 12.52 4.78
CA MET A 181 -9.74 12.36 4.06
C MET A 181 -9.37 10.88 3.85
N GLU A 182 -8.70 10.61 2.73
CA GLU A 182 -8.04 9.33 2.45
C GLU A 182 -6.72 9.22 3.21
N LEU A 183 -6.84 9.02 4.52
CA LEU A 183 -5.71 8.74 5.42
C LEU A 183 -5.32 7.26 5.35
N GLU A 184 -4.03 7.01 5.53
CA GLU A 184 -3.45 5.66 5.61
C GLU A 184 -2.52 5.59 6.83
N LEU A 185 -2.40 4.41 7.45
CA LEU A 185 -1.51 4.19 8.61
C LEU A 185 -0.51 3.06 8.38
N GLU A 186 -0.96 1.87 7.98
CA GLU A 186 -0.05 0.71 7.78
C GLU A 186 1.16 1.01 6.89
N PRO A 187 1.04 1.69 5.73
CA PRO A 187 2.20 1.96 4.88
C PRO A 187 3.22 2.94 5.48
N LEU A 188 2.79 3.71 6.48
CA LEU A 188 3.58 4.74 7.17
C LEU A 188 4.19 4.22 8.48
N LEU A 189 3.92 2.97 8.88
CA LEU A 189 4.57 2.38 10.03
C LEU A 189 6.08 2.29 9.79
N LEU A 190 6.83 2.76 10.79
CA LEU A 190 8.28 2.75 10.81
C LEU A 190 8.79 1.49 11.51
N GLN A 191 10.02 1.10 11.21
CA GLN A 191 10.65 -0.02 11.91
C GLN A 191 11.18 0.40 13.29
N HIS A 192 11.54 1.68 13.44
CA HIS A 192 12.10 2.24 14.65
C HIS A 192 11.10 3.16 15.36
N PHE A 193 11.36 3.43 16.64
CA PHE A 193 10.57 4.40 17.41
C PHE A 193 10.73 5.80 16.82
N ASP A 194 9.62 6.47 16.57
CA ASP A 194 9.60 7.89 16.23
C ASP A 194 8.37 8.59 16.84
N PRO A 195 8.56 9.74 17.52
CA PRO A 195 7.46 10.45 18.18
C PRO A 195 6.41 11.00 17.20
N LEU A 196 6.79 11.39 15.97
CA LEU A 196 5.83 11.92 14.98
C LEU A 196 4.86 10.82 14.52
N LEU A 197 5.34 9.59 14.36
CA LEU A 197 4.47 8.45 14.07
C LEU A 197 3.48 8.20 15.21
N VAL A 198 3.95 8.24 16.45
CA VAL A 198 3.11 7.99 17.63
C VAL A 198 2.04 9.08 17.77
N ASP A 199 2.40 10.35 17.60
CA ASP A 199 1.44 11.45 17.57
C ASP A 199 0.40 11.27 16.47
N TYR A 200 0.84 10.88 15.26
CA TYR A 200 -0.06 10.58 14.16
C TYR A 200 -1.00 9.41 14.49
N ILE A 201 -0.52 8.32 15.08
CA ILE A 201 -1.37 7.21 15.55
C ILE A 201 -2.42 7.70 16.55
N GLY A 202 -2.03 8.58 17.48
CA GLY A 202 -2.92 9.22 18.44
C GLY A 202 -4.04 10.03 17.78
N GLU A 203 -3.74 10.79 16.73
CA GLU A 203 -4.73 11.52 15.94
C GLU A 203 -5.66 10.57 15.17
N ILE A 204 -5.11 9.54 14.55
CA ILE A 204 -5.89 8.52 13.83
C ILE A 204 -6.83 7.77 14.78
N ALA A 205 -6.43 7.48 16.02
CA ALA A 205 -7.28 6.86 17.04
C ALA A 205 -8.53 7.71 17.38
N LYS A 206 -8.46 9.02 17.21
CA LYS A 206 -9.58 9.94 17.43
C LYS A 206 -10.48 10.05 16.19
N ILE A 207 -9.87 10.12 15.00
CA ILE A 207 -10.55 10.46 13.74
C ILE A 207 -11.04 9.22 12.98
N LYS A 208 -10.16 8.23 12.74
CA LYS A 208 -10.38 7.12 11.79
C LYS A 208 -9.87 5.79 12.33
N ARG A 209 -10.58 5.29 13.35
CA ARG A 209 -10.25 4.11 14.17
C ARG A 209 -10.12 2.80 13.38
N GLU A 210 -10.71 2.71 12.20
CA GLU A 210 -10.61 1.57 11.28
C GLU A 210 -9.22 1.38 10.66
N LEU A 211 -8.37 2.42 10.67
CA LEU A 211 -7.00 2.32 10.16
C LEU A 211 -6.03 1.65 11.14
N ILE A 212 -6.37 1.62 12.43
CA ILE A 212 -5.56 0.95 13.46
C ILE A 212 -5.83 -0.54 13.40
N LYS A 213 -4.79 -1.29 13.04
CA LYS A 213 -4.84 -2.74 12.82
C LYS A 213 -3.74 -3.43 13.62
N ASP A 214 -3.55 -4.72 13.36
CA ASP A 214 -2.66 -5.61 14.10
C ASP A 214 -1.22 -5.08 14.18
N ASP A 215 -0.64 -4.67 13.06
CA ASP A 215 0.72 -4.14 13.01
C ASP A 215 0.88 -2.86 13.83
N THR A 216 -0.16 -2.02 13.89
CA THR A 216 -0.17 -0.83 14.75
C THR A 216 -0.18 -1.22 16.23
N PHE A 217 -0.97 -2.22 16.63
CA PHE A 217 -0.98 -2.68 18.03
C PHE A 217 0.37 -3.25 18.43
N ARG A 218 1.00 -4.07 17.57
CA ARG A 218 2.35 -4.61 17.82
C ARG A 218 3.37 -3.50 17.97
N TYR A 219 3.35 -2.50 17.09
CA TYR A 219 4.25 -1.34 17.17
C TYR A 219 4.09 -0.59 18.50
N ILE A 220 2.85 -0.29 18.88
CA ILE A 220 2.56 0.45 20.12
C ILE A 220 2.95 -0.35 21.37
N ILE A 221 2.73 -1.67 21.37
CA ILE A 221 3.12 -2.53 22.50
C ILE A 221 4.64 -2.66 22.58
N HIS A 222 5.32 -2.77 21.45
CA HIS A 222 6.77 -2.89 21.40
C HIS A 222 7.46 -1.64 21.97
N TYR A 223 6.95 -0.46 21.64
CA TYR A 223 7.49 0.83 22.08
C TYR A 223 6.69 1.49 23.21
N GLU A 224 5.95 0.70 24.00
CA GLU A 224 5.11 1.24 25.08
C GLU A 224 5.91 2.10 26.10
N PRO A 225 7.10 1.69 26.57
CA PRO A 225 7.90 2.49 27.50
C PRO A 225 8.28 3.87 26.93
N GLU A 226 8.70 3.92 25.67
CA GLU A 226 9.10 5.14 24.98
C GLU A 226 7.90 6.06 24.76
N ILE A 227 6.75 5.49 24.40
CA ILE A 227 5.50 6.24 24.24
C ILE A 227 5.08 6.86 25.57
N LEU A 228 5.17 6.13 26.69
CA LEU A 228 4.85 6.67 28.02
C LEU A 228 5.74 7.86 28.42
N GLY A 229 6.96 7.96 27.87
CA GLY A 229 7.83 9.11 28.06
C GLY A 229 7.37 10.40 27.36
N LEU A 230 6.40 10.31 26.44
CA LEU A 230 5.86 11.47 25.72
C LEU A 230 4.83 12.22 26.57
N LYS A 231 4.72 13.54 26.38
CA LYS A 231 3.79 14.42 27.12
C LYS A 231 2.32 13.96 27.05
N ASN A 232 1.91 13.41 25.91
CA ASN A 232 0.58 12.90 25.60
C ASN A 232 0.54 11.37 25.48
N GLY A 233 1.62 10.67 25.83
CA GLY A 233 1.80 9.25 25.60
C GLY A 233 0.68 8.39 26.18
N GLN A 234 0.28 8.73 27.41
CA GLN A 234 -0.77 7.98 28.10
C GLN A 234 -2.16 8.16 27.48
N ASP A 235 -2.46 9.33 26.94
CA ASP A 235 -3.70 9.59 26.21
C ASP A 235 -3.71 8.85 24.87
N ILE A 236 -2.56 8.77 24.20
CA ILE A 236 -2.39 8.00 22.96
C ILE A 236 -2.63 6.52 23.23
N LEU A 237 -1.98 5.95 24.24
CA LEU A 237 -2.12 4.53 24.62
C LEU A 237 -3.55 4.21 25.03
N THR A 238 -4.20 5.09 25.79
CA THR A 238 -5.62 4.96 26.16
C THR A 238 -6.51 5.03 24.91
N GLY A 239 -6.24 5.95 23.99
CA GLY A 239 -6.96 6.10 22.72
C GLY A 239 -6.87 4.84 21.86
N VAL A 240 -5.66 4.32 21.65
CA VAL A 240 -5.40 3.08 20.90
C VAL A 240 -6.08 1.88 21.57
N THR A 241 -5.98 1.78 22.90
CA THR A 241 -6.70 0.75 23.68
C THR A 241 -8.21 0.83 23.46
N GLY A 242 -8.78 2.05 23.48
CA GLY A 242 -10.19 2.28 23.19
C GLY A 242 -10.61 1.85 21.78
N VAL A 243 -9.69 1.85 20.81
CA VAL A 243 -9.92 1.29 19.47
C VAL A 243 -9.91 -0.24 19.49
N ALA A 244 -8.98 -0.86 20.21
CA ALA A 244 -8.90 -2.32 20.34
C ALA A 244 -10.20 -2.92 20.90
N VAL A 245 -10.80 -2.26 21.91
CA VAL A 245 -12.07 -2.67 22.56
C VAL A 245 -13.27 -2.73 21.60
N ARG A 246 -13.16 -2.19 20.38
CA ARG A 246 -14.22 -2.33 19.37
C ARG A 246 -14.40 -3.77 18.89
N MET A 247 -13.36 -4.60 18.92
CA MET A 247 -13.39 -5.94 18.33
C MET A 247 -12.87 -6.99 19.31
N LYS A 248 -13.66 -8.05 19.54
CA LYS A 248 -13.30 -9.19 20.40
C LYS A 248 -11.91 -9.73 20.12
N ARG A 249 -11.60 -9.94 18.83
CA ARG A 249 -10.29 -10.45 18.39
C ARG A 249 -9.12 -9.67 18.98
N TYR A 250 -9.17 -8.33 18.94
CA TYR A 250 -8.06 -7.51 19.45
C TYR A 250 -7.95 -7.52 20.96
N VAL A 251 -9.08 -7.59 21.68
CA VAL A 251 -9.09 -7.73 23.15
C VAL A 251 -8.42 -9.05 23.56
N LEU A 252 -8.76 -10.16 22.88
CA LEU A 252 -8.17 -11.48 23.15
C LEU A 252 -6.70 -11.59 22.71
N THR A 253 -6.29 -10.88 21.64
CA THR A 253 -4.91 -10.91 21.15
C THR A 253 -3.99 -10.04 22.00
N TYR A 254 -4.49 -8.92 22.54
CA TYR A 254 -3.71 -7.93 23.30
C TYR A 254 -4.24 -7.66 24.71
N PRO A 255 -4.51 -8.69 25.54
CA PRO A 255 -5.15 -8.53 26.84
C PRO A 255 -4.30 -7.71 27.82
N GLY A 256 -2.96 -7.79 27.71
CA GLY A 256 -2.04 -6.99 28.51
C GLY A 256 -2.18 -5.48 28.28
N LEU A 257 -2.35 -5.05 27.03
CA LEU A 257 -2.58 -3.65 26.68
C LEU A 257 -3.92 -3.17 27.26
N ILE A 258 -4.98 -3.96 27.05
CA ILE A 258 -6.31 -3.63 27.57
C ILE A 258 -6.28 -3.47 29.09
N ARG A 259 -5.70 -4.44 29.80
CA ARG A 259 -5.64 -4.41 31.26
C ARG A 259 -4.95 -3.16 31.81
N ARG A 260 -3.83 -2.73 31.21
CA ARG A 260 -3.06 -1.57 31.70
C ARG A 260 -3.79 -0.25 31.54
N TYR A 261 -4.56 -0.08 30.46
CA TYR A 261 -5.21 1.20 30.14
C TYR A 261 -6.73 1.19 30.36
N ALA A 262 -7.33 0.06 30.74
CA ALA A 262 -8.77 -0.08 30.96
C ALA A 262 -9.32 0.99 31.92
N TYR A 263 -8.65 1.24 33.05
CA TYR A 263 -9.11 2.21 34.05
C TYR A 263 -9.31 3.64 33.51
N ARG A 264 -8.65 3.99 32.40
CA ARG A 264 -8.70 5.32 31.77
C ARG A 264 -9.62 5.40 30.57
N LEU A 265 -10.24 4.27 30.19
CA LEU A 265 -11.16 4.26 29.06
C LEU A 265 -12.45 5.02 29.40
N PRO A 266 -13.05 5.71 28.42
CA PRO A 266 -14.36 6.32 28.60
C PRO A 266 -15.43 5.27 28.96
N LYS A 267 -16.45 5.66 29.75
CA LYS A 267 -17.58 4.81 30.18
C LYS A 267 -18.12 3.92 29.05
N ASP A 268 -18.42 4.49 27.87
CA ASP A 268 -18.94 3.74 26.72
C ASP A 268 -18.07 2.57 26.27
N ARG A 269 -16.75 2.71 26.39
CA ARG A 269 -15.78 1.69 25.99
C ARG A 269 -15.69 0.60 27.05
N ILE A 270 -15.72 0.97 28.32
CA ILE A 270 -15.76 0.00 29.43
C ILE A 270 -17.07 -0.78 29.43
N LEU A 271 -18.20 -0.12 29.18
CA LEU A 271 -19.50 -0.77 29.03
C LEU A 271 -19.51 -1.78 27.89
N ARG A 272 -18.90 -1.43 26.74
CA ARG A 272 -18.73 -2.37 25.62
C ARG A 272 -17.88 -3.57 26.02
N LEU A 273 -16.75 -3.33 26.70
CA LEU A 273 -15.86 -4.40 27.14
C LEU A 273 -16.56 -5.33 28.13
N HIS A 274 -17.30 -4.78 29.09
CA HIS A 274 -18.11 -5.51 30.05
C HIS A 274 -19.15 -6.41 29.36
N ARG A 275 -19.94 -5.85 28.44
CA ARG A 275 -20.93 -6.60 27.64
C ARG A 275 -20.28 -7.70 26.81
N MET A 276 -19.13 -7.42 26.21
CA MET A 276 -18.40 -8.38 25.40
C MET A 276 -17.93 -9.60 26.23
N ILE A 277 -17.49 -9.36 27.47
CA ILE A 277 -17.05 -10.42 28.39
C ILE A 277 -18.25 -11.25 28.87
N GLN A 278 -19.38 -10.60 29.18
CA GLN A 278 -20.62 -11.29 29.54
C GLN A 278 -21.15 -12.17 28.39
N GLN A 279 -21.10 -11.66 27.16
CA GLN A 279 -21.61 -12.38 25.97
C GLN A 279 -20.79 -13.63 25.61
N TYR A 280 -19.49 -13.66 25.94
CA TYR A 280 -18.63 -14.81 25.64
C TYR A 280 -17.84 -15.26 26.88
N PRO A 281 -18.50 -15.85 27.89
CA PRO A 281 -17.86 -16.14 29.18
C PRO A 281 -16.76 -17.21 29.10
N ASN A 282 -16.80 -18.07 28.08
CA ASN A 282 -15.87 -19.19 27.90
C ASN A 282 -14.57 -18.82 27.17
N GLU A 283 -14.41 -17.57 26.74
CA GLU A 283 -13.20 -17.13 26.03
C GLU A 283 -12.04 -16.85 27.00
N PRO A 284 -10.78 -16.97 26.56
CA PRO A 284 -9.61 -16.70 27.39
C PRO A 284 -9.39 -15.19 27.55
N TRP A 285 -10.17 -14.56 28.43
CA TRP A 285 -10.06 -13.13 28.73
C TRP A 285 -8.84 -12.75 29.59
N ASP A 286 -8.00 -13.72 29.97
CA ASP A 286 -6.94 -13.56 30.95
C ASP A 286 -7.41 -12.79 32.20
N ARG A 287 -6.62 -11.83 32.68
CA ARG A 287 -6.98 -10.95 33.81
C ARG A 287 -7.82 -9.73 33.40
N VAL A 288 -8.24 -9.64 32.13
CA VAL A 288 -9.05 -8.50 31.67
C VAL A 288 -10.45 -8.54 32.29
N ALA A 289 -11.05 -9.73 32.43
CA ALA A 289 -12.36 -9.88 33.06
C ALA A 289 -12.37 -9.44 34.54
N GLU A 290 -11.32 -9.79 35.28
CA GLU A 290 -11.13 -9.37 36.67
C GLU A 290 -10.97 -7.84 36.77
N GLU A 291 -10.12 -7.28 35.91
CA GLU A 291 -9.86 -5.84 35.85
C GLU A 291 -11.13 -5.04 35.54
N VAL A 292 -11.92 -5.48 34.56
CA VAL A 292 -13.18 -4.82 34.20
C VAL A 292 -14.20 -4.92 35.33
N LYS A 293 -14.33 -6.09 35.97
CA LYS A 293 -15.21 -6.25 37.14
C LYS A 293 -14.79 -5.32 38.28
N ARG A 294 -13.49 -5.14 38.50
CA ARG A 294 -12.96 -4.18 39.49
C ARG A 294 -13.33 -2.75 39.10
N ILE A 295 -13.08 -2.32 37.87
CA ILE A 295 -13.42 -0.97 37.40
C ILE A 295 -14.92 -0.69 37.51
N VAL A 296 -15.77 -1.64 37.12
CA VAL A 296 -17.23 -1.51 37.22
C VAL A 296 -17.65 -1.35 38.67
N ARG A 297 -17.09 -2.14 39.59
CA ARG A 297 -17.36 -2.00 41.03
C ARG A 297 -16.89 -0.65 41.57
N ASP A 298 -15.67 -0.23 41.21
CA ASP A 298 -15.06 0.97 41.80
C ASP A 298 -15.69 2.28 41.26
N GLN A 299 -16.13 2.31 40.00
CA GLN A 299 -16.58 3.54 39.33
C GLN A 299 -18.06 3.56 38.91
N TYR A 300 -18.69 2.40 38.72
CA TYR A 300 -19.99 2.28 38.04
C TYR A 300 -20.97 1.32 38.75
N GLU A 301 -20.76 0.99 40.03
CA GLU A 301 -21.57 0.00 40.76
C GLU A 301 -23.08 0.31 40.72
N TRP A 302 -23.41 1.59 40.82
CA TRP A 302 -24.78 2.11 40.84
C TRP A 302 -25.30 2.57 39.47
N ASP A 303 -24.52 2.32 38.41
CA ASP A 303 -24.86 2.78 37.05
C ASP A 303 -25.79 1.75 36.36
N PRO A 304 -27.03 2.13 36.00
CA PRO A 304 -28.02 1.21 35.45
C PRO A 304 -27.56 0.57 34.13
N ASP A 305 -26.73 1.26 33.35
CA ASP A 305 -26.24 0.75 32.06
C ASP A 305 -25.44 -0.56 32.21
N PHE A 306 -24.77 -0.73 33.36
CA PHE A 306 -23.97 -1.90 33.70
C PHE A 306 -24.77 -3.00 34.42
N GLN A 307 -25.93 -2.65 35.00
CA GLN A 307 -26.83 -3.61 35.65
C GLN A 307 -27.77 -4.27 34.63
N ASP A 308 -28.26 -3.51 33.65
CA ASP A 308 -29.16 -4.03 32.61
C ASP A 308 -28.47 -5.00 31.64
N SER A 309 -27.13 -4.92 31.50
CA SER A 309 -26.40 -5.89 30.69
C SER A 309 -26.34 -7.28 31.31
N ALA A 310 -26.58 -7.42 32.62
CA ALA A 310 -26.68 -8.71 33.30
C ALA A 310 -28.07 -9.35 33.21
N LYS A 311 -29.09 -8.63 32.71
CA LYS A 311 -30.50 -9.09 32.64
C LYS A 311 -30.97 -9.46 31.24
N ARG A 312 -30.15 -9.26 30.21
CA ARG A 312 -30.45 -9.66 28.82
C ARG A 312 -29.75 -10.97 28.48
N ASP A 313 -30.06 -12.01 29.24
CA ASP A 313 -29.81 -13.42 28.88
C ASP A 313 -31.16 -14.13 28.74
#